data_AF-A0A2P2C522-F1
#
_entry.id   AF-A0A2P2C522-F1
#
_cell.length_a   1.000
_cell.length_b   1.000
_cell.length_c   1.000
_cell.angle_alpha   90.00
_cell.angle_beta   90.00
_cell.angle_gamma   90.00
#
_symmetry.space_group_name_H-M   'P 1'
#
loop_
_entity.id
_entity.type
_entity.pdbx_description
1 polymer ?
#
loop_
_entity_poly.entity_id
_entity_poly.type
_entity_poly.pdbx_seq_one_letter_code
_entity_poly.pdbx_strand_id
1 'polypeptide(L)' 'MTDQPVLRVITPDATPEEIAALVAVFASLQSQATPAPTPRSVWAAPARGHRRPLQVSRGGWRSSVR' A
#
# COMPACT_ATOMS: atom_id res chain seq x y z
N MET A 1 -6.96 -15.71 -23.25
CA MET A 1 -8.03 -15.47 -22.26
C MET A 1 -8.45 -14.02 -22.46
N THR A 2 -9.55 -13.78 -23.17
CA THR A 2 -10.00 -12.40 -23.47
C THR A 2 -10.77 -11.88 -22.27
N ASP A 3 -10.21 -10.86 -21.62
CA ASP A 3 -10.88 -10.16 -20.54
C ASP A 3 -12.10 -9.41 -21.10
N GLN A 4 -13.29 -9.73 -20.58
CA GLN A 4 -14.52 -9.06 -21.02
C GLN A 4 -14.69 -7.77 -20.22
N PRO A 5 -15.02 -6.65 -20.87
CA PRO A 5 -15.18 -5.38 -20.18
C PRO A 5 -16.40 -5.44 -19.24
N VAL A 6 -16.20 -4.94 -18.03
CA VAL A 6 -17.26 -4.87 -16.99
C VAL A 6 -18.35 -3.86 -17.36
N LEU A 7 -18.05 -2.89 -18.24
CA LEU A 7 -18.99 -1.86 -18.67
C LEU A 7 -18.88 -1.63 -20.19
N ARG A 8 -20.03 -1.49 -20.85
CA ARG A 8 -20.12 -1.23 -22.31
C ARG A 8 -20.88 0.07 -22.56
N VAL A 9 -20.23 1.01 -23.25
CA VAL A 9 -20.87 2.25 -23.71
C VAL A 9 -21.67 1.95 -24.98
N ILE A 10 -22.96 2.26 -24.96
CA ILE A 10 -23.88 1.99 -26.08
C ILE A 10 -24.18 3.28 -26.87
N THR A 11 -24.15 4.43 -26.20
CA THR A 11 -24.42 5.75 -26.79
C THR A 11 -23.17 6.62 -26.65
N PRO A 12 -22.46 6.93 -27.76
CA PRO A 12 -21.21 7.70 -27.70
C PRO A 12 -21.43 9.21 -27.51
N ASP A 13 -22.59 9.74 -27.92
CA ASP A 13 -22.86 11.18 -27.98
C ASP A 13 -23.51 11.75 -26.70
N ALA A 14 -23.12 11.25 -25.53
CA ALA A 14 -23.62 11.77 -24.26
C ALA A 14 -23.19 13.22 -24.04
N THR A 15 -24.09 14.05 -23.51
CA THR A 15 -23.74 15.46 -23.22
C THR A 15 -22.79 15.56 -22.04
N PRO A 16 -22.04 16.67 -21.89
CA PRO A 16 -21.16 16.88 -20.73
C PRO A 16 -21.89 16.74 -19.39
N GLU A 17 -23.15 17.18 -19.32
CA GLU A 17 -24.00 17.10 -18.13
C GLU A 17 -24.35 15.64 -17.79
N GLU A 18 -24.66 14.83 -18.79
CA GLU A 18 -24.95 13.41 -18.62
C GLU A 18 -23.70 12.65 -18.16
N ILE A 19 -22.54 12.96 -18.72
CA ILE A 19 -21.25 12.41 -18.27
C ILE A 19 -21.01 12.81 -16.80
N ALA A 20 -21.27 14.06 -16.43
CA ALA A 20 -21.11 14.52 -15.06
C ALA A 20 -22.05 13.78 -14.08
N ALA A 21 -23.30 13.52 -14.48
CA ALA A 21 -24.24 12.75 -13.68
C ALA A 21 -23.77 11.31 -13.45
N LEU A 22 -23.25 10.64 -14.49
CA LEU A 22 -22.68 9.30 -14.36
C LEU A 22 -21.46 9.28 -13.42
N VAL A 23 -20.54 10.24 -13.57
CA VAL A 23 -19.37 10.37 -12.70
C VAL A 23 -19.79 10.61 -11.25
N ALA A 24 -20.79 11.46 -11.00
CA ALA A 24 -21.30 11.73 -9.67
C ALA A 24 -21.89 10.47 -9.00
N VAL A 25 -22.66 9.68 -9.76
CA VAL A 25 -23.21 8.40 -9.27
C VAL A 25 -22.08 7.44 -8.91
N PHE A 26 -21.10 7.23 -9.80
CA PHE A 26 -19.98 6.33 -9.50
C PHE A 26 -19.12 6.80 -8.33
N ALA A 27 -18.88 8.11 -8.21
CA ALA A 27 -18.17 8.69 -7.06
C ALA A 27 -18.95 8.48 -5.76
N SER A 28 -20.29 8.52 -5.80
CA SER A 28 -21.14 8.28 -4.62
C SER A 28 -21.14 6.81 -4.17
N LEU A 29 -20.95 5.87 -5.12
CA LEU A 29 -20.84 4.44 -4.84
C LEU A 29 -19.49 4.06 -4.22
N GLN A 30 -18.49 4.96 -4.26
CA GLN A 30 -17.20 4.73 -3.65
C GLN A 30 -17.38 4.67 -2.12
N SER A 31 -17.49 3.46 -1.58
CA SER A 31 -17.41 3.23 -0.14
C SER A 31 -16.04 3.73 0.34
N GLN A 32 -16.02 4.48 1.44
CA GLN A 32 -14.75 4.84 2.09
C GLN A 32 -14.05 3.54 2.49
N ALA A 33 -13.02 3.17 1.72
CA ALA A 33 -12.15 2.07 2.08
C ALA A 33 -11.60 2.39 3.47
N THR A 34 -11.91 1.53 4.44
CA THR A 34 -11.32 1.67 5.77
C THR A 34 -9.80 1.63 5.57
N PRO A 35 -9.06 2.66 6.03
CA PRO A 35 -7.62 2.68 5.84
C PRO A 35 -7.05 1.39 6.43
N ALA A 36 -6.27 0.68 5.61
CA ALA A 36 -5.61 -0.53 6.07
C ALA A 36 -4.77 -0.20 7.31
N PRO A 37 -4.74 -1.08 8.32
CA PRO A 37 -3.92 -0.84 9.50
C PRO A 37 -2.47 -0.64 9.10
N THR A 38 -1.83 0.37 9.68
CA THR A 38 -0.42 0.68 9.42
C THR A 38 0.42 -0.55 9.81
N PRO A 39 1.26 -1.08 8.90
CA PRO A 39 2.08 -2.23 9.23
C PRO A 39 3.02 -1.89 10.39
N ARG A 40 3.07 -2.78 11.39
CA ARG A 40 3.92 -2.57 12.56
C ARG A 40 5.39 -2.59 12.12
N SER A 41 6.16 -1.59 12.54
CA SER A 41 7.59 -1.55 12.27
C SER A 41 8.29 -2.75 12.92
N VAL A 42 8.78 -3.67 12.08
CA VAL A 42 9.68 -4.74 12.52
C VAL A 42 11.03 -4.14 12.94
N TRP A 43 11.38 -2.95 12.44
CA TRP A 43 12.59 -2.19 12.81
C TRP A 43 12.60 -1.76 14.29
N ALA A 44 11.44 -1.46 14.86
CA ALA A 44 11.27 -1.06 16.25
C ALA A 44 10.80 -2.19 17.19
N ALA A 45 10.99 -3.46 16.80
CA ALA A 45 10.57 -4.60 17.63
C ALA A 45 11.28 -4.61 19.00
N PRO A 46 10.54 -4.63 20.15
CA PRO A 46 11.13 -4.62 21.49
C PRO A 46 12.13 -5.76 21.75
N ALA A 47 11.92 -6.91 21.11
CA ALA A 47 12.82 -8.07 21.15
C ALA A 47 14.29 -7.72 20.82
N ARG A 48 14.53 -6.68 20.01
CA ARG A 48 15.90 -6.23 19.67
C ARG A 48 16.55 -5.36 20.74
N GLY A 49 15.78 -4.74 21.64
CA GLY A 49 16.32 -4.00 22.78
C GLY A 49 16.89 -4.92 23.88
N HIS A 50 16.48 -6.19 23.91
CA HIS A 50 17.01 -7.17 24.86
C HIS A 50 18.40 -7.70 24.48
N ARG A 51 18.84 -7.53 23.23
CA ARG A 51 20.18 -7.95 22.80
C ARG A 51 21.17 -6.82 23.04
N ARG A 52 22.33 -7.16 23.61
CA ARG A 52 23.45 -6.23 23.74
C ARG A 52 23.92 -5.83 22.33
N PRO A 53 24.04 -4.51 22.02
CA PRO A 53 24.59 -4.08 20.75
C PRO A 53 26.05 -4.52 20.62
N LEU A 54 26.40 -5.02 19.44
CA LEU A 54 27.79 -5.32 19.10
C LEU A 54 28.62 -4.05 19.24
N GLN A 55 29.66 -4.13 20.08
CA GLN A 55 30.57 -3.01 20.30
C GLN A 55 31.53 -2.92 19.11
N VAL A 56 31.49 -1.79 18.40
CA VAL A 56 32.45 -1.53 17.33
C VAL A 56 33.77 -1.14 17.98
N SER A 57 34.71 -2.09 18.10
CA SER A 57 36.06 -1.83 18.60
C SER A 57 37.10 -1.98 17.49
N ARG A 58 38.19 -1.22 17.58
CA ARG A 58 39.38 -1.44 16.76
C ARG A 58 39.97 -2.81 17.10
N GLY A 59 39.61 -3.82 16.32
CA GLY A 59 40.05 -5.21 16.49
C GLY A 59 38.92 -6.23 16.64
N GLY A 60 37.67 -5.82 16.89
CA GLY A 60 36.55 -6.74 17.13
C GLY A 60 36.24 -7.70 15.98
N TRP A 61 36.48 -7.27 14.73
CA TRP A 61 36.37 -8.12 13.53
C TRP A 61 37.52 -9.13 13.39
N ARG A 62 38.69 -8.89 13.99
CA ARG A 62 39.80 -9.85 13.95
C ARG A 62 39.61 -10.98 14.97
N SER A 63 38.90 -10.72 16.05
CA SER A 63 38.57 -11.71 17.08
C SER A 63 37.45 -12.69 16.70
N SER A 64 36.74 -12.47 15.60
CA SER A 64 35.64 -13.36 15.16
C SER A 64 36.08 -14.52 14.26
N VAL A 65 37.35 -14.56 13.85
CA VAL A 65 37.91 -15.56 12.93
C VAL A 65 38.74 -16.63 13.69
N ARG A 66 38.55 -16.75 15.00
CA ARG A 66 39.14 -17.81 15.82
C ARG A 66 38.04 -18.67 16.41
#